data_AF-A0AAV4FXR7-F1
#
_entry.id   AF-A0AAV4FXR7-F1
#
_cell.length_a   1.000
_cell.length_b   1.000
_cell.length_c   1.000
_cell.angle_alpha   90.00
_cell.angle_beta   90.00
_cell.angle_gamma   90.00
#
_symmetry.space_group_name_H-M   'P 1'
#
loop_
_entity.id
_entity.type
_entity.pdbx_description
1 polymer ?
#
loop_
_entity_poly.entity_id
_entity_poly.type
_entity_poly.pdbx_seq_one_letter_code
_entity_poly.pdbx_strand_id
1 'polypeptide(L)'
;MLFKLLQAGLRELREETGLNLSSQNCVGGNVKLIALWESVFPPKLSVGPPKRHHIVVYFHAQLVEGLTASKLEGSINFDPGEVDACAWLDRNLVTSIAKCDDENVDSSISLEHLPDCFRAIVLNADGKQCHAELPTAPLFRVHTDKEADKERVSTGTKFALQQFLNLP
;
A
#
# COMPACT_ATOMS: atom_id res chain seq x y z
N MET A 1 -24.16 -0.95 5.86
CA MET A 1 -22.96 -1.74 6.22
C MET A 1 -21.68 -1.08 5.70
N LEU A 2 -21.57 -0.77 4.40
CA LEU A 2 -20.44 -0.08 3.77
C LEU A 2 -19.96 1.21 4.45
N PHE A 3 -20.87 2.05 4.96
CA PHE A 3 -20.51 3.28 5.66
C PHE A 3 -19.61 3.05 6.88
N LYS A 4 -19.89 2.02 7.70
CA LYS A 4 -19.07 1.71 8.88
C LYS A 4 -17.67 1.20 8.50
N LEU A 5 -17.56 0.46 7.39
CA LEU A 5 -16.28 -0.01 6.87
C LEU A 5 -15.43 1.15 6.36
N LEU A 6 -16.04 2.12 5.66
CA LEU A 6 -15.33 3.32 5.24
C LEU A 6 -14.84 4.15 6.43
N GLN A 7 -15.67 4.32 7.47
CA GLN A 7 -15.25 5.02 8.68
C GLN A 7 -14.08 4.32 9.38
N ALA A 8 -14.05 2.99 9.39
CA ALA A 8 -12.90 2.24 9.88
C ALA A 8 -11.67 2.53 9.03
N GLY A 9 -11.75 2.45 7.69
CA GLY A 9 -10.61 2.74 6.81
C GLY A 9 -10.06 4.17 6.95
N LEU A 10 -10.92 5.17 7.13
CA LEU A 10 -10.50 6.55 7.38
C LEU A 10 -9.87 6.73 8.77
N ARG A 11 -10.34 5.97 9.77
CA ARG A 11 -9.70 5.93 11.09
C ARG A 11 -8.31 5.30 11.02
N GLU A 12 -8.17 4.13 10.40
CA GLU A 12 -6.87 3.45 10.20
C GLU A 12 -5.90 4.38 9.45
N LEU A 13 -6.34 5.03 8.36
CA LEU A 13 -5.52 6.01 7.64
C LEU A 13 -4.98 7.11 8.57
N ARG A 14 -5.80 7.61 9.50
CA ARG A 14 -5.40 8.64 10.45
C ARG A 14 -4.46 8.10 11.53
N GLU A 15 -4.72 6.90 12.05
CA GLU A 15 -3.89 6.25 13.08
C GLU A 15 -2.49 5.98 12.53
N GLU A 16 -2.38 5.38 11.34
CA GLU A 16 -1.12 5.03 10.71
C GLU A 16 -0.35 6.25 10.17
N THR A 17 -1.04 7.25 9.59
CA THR A 17 -0.39 8.35 8.84
C THR A 17 -0.56 9.76 9.40
N GLY A 18 -1.45 9.94 10.36
CA GLY A 18 -1.87 11.26 10.84
C GLY A 18 -2.79 12.01 9.88
N LEU A 19 -3.01 11.53 8.65
CA LEU A 19 -3.86 12.20 7.66
C LEU A 19 -5.34 12.12 8.06
N ASN A 20 -5.89 13.26 8.50
CA ASN A 20 -7.28 13.38 8.89
C ASN A 20 -8.16 13.71 7.67
N LEU A 21 -8.52 12.68 6.89
CA LEU A 21 -9.37 12.81 5.70
C LEU A 21 -10.81 12.35 5.95
N SER A 22 -11.72 12.86 5.12
CA SER A 22 -13.14 12.52 5.08
C SER A 22 -13.60 12.31 3.64
N SER A 23 -14.82 11.80 3.46
CA SER A 23 -15.40 11.69 2.12
C SER A 23 -15.52 13.03 1.40
N GLN A 24 -15.67 14.16 2.11
CA GLN A 24 -15.72 15.49 1.50
C GLN A 24 -14.40 15.92 0.86
N ASN A 25 -13.29 15.28 1.24
CA ASN A 25 -11.98 15.50 0.63
C ASN A 25 -11.83 14.76 -0.71
N CYS A 26 -12.79 13.90 -1.06
CA CYS A 26 -12.79 13.12 -2.30
C CYS A 26 -13.61 13.80 -3.41
N VAL A 27 -13.23 13.59 -4.66
CA VAL A 27 -13.94 14.09 -5.84
C VAL A 27 -15.40 13.60 -5.78
N GLY A 28 -16.33 14.56 -5.80
CA GLY A 28 -17.77 14.28 -5.72
C GLY A 28 -18.23 13.63 -4.41
N GLY A 29 -17.43 13.67 -3.35
CA GLY A 29 -17.76 13.02 -2.08
C GLY A 29 -17.68 11.49 -2.10
N ASN A 30 -17.06 10.91 -3.14
CA ASN A 30 -17.17 9.48 -3.44
C ASN A 30 -15.89 8.71 -3.06
N VAL A 31 -16.09 7.59 -2.36
CA VAL A 31 -15.05 6.59 -2.08
C VAL A 31 -15.57 5.24 -2.58
N LYS A 32 -14.83 4.60 -3.48
CA LYS A 32 -15.24 3.36 -4.15
C LYS A 32 -14.66 2.16 -3.41
N LEU A 33 -15.47 1.14 -3.11
CA LEU A 33 -14.94 -0.18 -2.76
C LEU A 33 -14.39 -0.82 -4.03
N ILE A 34 -13.12 -1.23 -4.02
CA ILE A 34 -12.45 -1.77 -5.22
C ILE A 34 -12.10 -3.25 -5.12
N ALA A 35 -11.97 -3.80 -3.90
CA ALA A 35 -11.60 -5.19 -3.72
C ALA A 35 -12.01 -5.72 -2.34
N LEU A 36 -12.23 -7.04 -2.29
CA LEU A 36 -12.21 -7.86 -1.10
C LEU A 36 -11.10 -8.89 -1.26
N TRP A 37 -10.32 -9.11 -0.21
CA TRP A 37 -9.20 -10.05 -0.24
C TRP A 37 -9.22 -10.96 0.98
N GLU A 38 -9.24 -12.27 0.76
CA GLU A 38 -9.10 -13.28 1.82
C GLU A 38 -7.63 -13.38 2.22
N SER A 39 -7.33 -13.06 3.48
CA SER A 39 -5.96 -13.03 4.02
C SER A 39 -5.84 -13.94 5.23
N VAL A 40 -4.83 -14.82 5.21
CA VAL A 40 -4.52 -15.73 6.31
C VAL A 40 -3.08 -15.55 6.79
N PHE A 41 -2.83 -15.80 8.07
CA PHE A 41 -1.48 -15.80 8.63
C PHE A 41 -1.21 -17.03 9.50
N PRO A 42 -0.11 -17.78 9.30
CA PRO A 42 0.84 -17.66 8.18
C PRO A 42 0.16 -17.82 6.81
N PRO A 43 0.71 -17.22 5.73
CA PRO A 43 0.03 -17.15 4.44
C PRO A 43 -0.03 -18.49 3.69
N LYS A 44 0.79 -19.48 4.08
CA LYS A 44 0.85 -20.80 3.45
C LYS A 44 0.96 -21.91 4.50
N LEU A 45 0.34 -23.05 4.20
CA LEU A 45 0.41 -24.25 5.05
C LEU A 45 1.83 -24.81 5.18
N SER A 46 2.68 -24.59 4.16
CA SER A 46 4.11 -24.95 4.20
C SER A 46 4.88 -24.21 5.29
N VAL A 47 4.40 -23.03 5.70
CA VAL A 47 4.97 -22.22 6.78
C VAL A 47 4.32 -22.58 8.13
N GLY A 48 3.05 -23.01 8.12
CA GLY A 48 2.35 -23.52 9.30
C GLY A 48 0.82 -23.38 9.20
N PRO A 49 0.06 -23.90 10.18
CA PRO A 49 -1.39 -23.79 10.18
C PRO A 49 -1.86 -22.34 10.40
N PRO A 50 -2.96 -21.89 9.77
CA PRO A 50 -3.48 -20.54 9.92
C PRO A 50 -3.88 -20.25 11.37
N LYS A 51 -3.39 -19.12 11.89
CA LYS A 51 -3.71 -18.59 13.23
C LYS A 51 -4.68 -17.41 13.16
N ARG A 52 -4.69 -16.69 12.04
CA ARG A 52 -5.58 -15.56 11.78
C ARG A 52 -6.15 -15.67 10.38
N HIS A 53 -7.38 -15.20 10.22
CA HIS A 53 -8.11 -15.22 8.96
C HIS A 53 -8.99 -13.97 8.86
N HIS A 54 -8.82 -13.21 7.78
CA HIS A 54 -9.47 -11.92 7.58
C HIS A 54 -10.04 -11.82 6.17
N ILE A 55 -11.10 -11.03 6.03
CA ILE A 55 -11.48 -10.42 4.75
C ILE A 55 -11.04 -8.96 4.80
N VAL A 56 -10.06 -8.60 3.99
CA VAL A 56 -9.57 -7.23 3.84
C VAL A 56 -10.44 -6.50 2.83
N VAL A 57 -10.85 -5.28 3.16
CA VAL A 57 -11.70 -4.44 2.31
C VAL A 57 -10.87 -3.26 1.81
N TYR A 58 -10.71 -3.16 0.50
CA TYR A 58 -9.96 -2.07 -0.12
C TYR A 58 -10.88 -1.00 -0.68
N PHE A 59 -10.54 0.25 -0.38
CA PHE A 59 -11.23 1.43 -0.88
C PHE A 59 -10.29 2.28 -1.76
N HIS A 60 -10.84 2.89 -2.80
CA HIS A 60 -10.18 3.92 -3.59
C HIS A 60 -10.83 5.27 -3.32
N ALA A 61 -10.00 6.22 -2.88
CA ALA A 61 -10.37 7.61 -2.64
C ALA A 61 -9.57 8.51 -3.59
N GLN A 62 -10.25 9.14 -4.55
CA GLN A 62 -9.64 10.16 -5.39
C GLN A 62 -9.83 11.51 -4.73
N LEU A 63 -8.74 12.17 -4.34
CA LEU A 63 -8.80 13.45 -3.64
C LEU A 63 -9.07 14.62 -4.60
N VAL A 64 -9.67 15.69 -4.07
CA VAL A 64 -9.88 16.94 -4.82
C VAL A 64 -8.55 17.60 -5.18
N GLU A 65 -8.51 18.35 -6.29
CA GLU A 65 -7.29 18.94 -6.87
C GLU A 65 -6.40 19.70 -5.88
N GLY A 66 -7.01 20.40 -4.90
CA GLY A 66 -6.28 21.15 -3.87
C GLY A 66 -5.61 20.31 -2.77
N LEU A 67 -5.71 18.98 -2.82
CA LEU A 67 -5.07 18.03 -1.90
C LEU A 67 -4.01 17.21 -2.62
N THR A 68 -2.95 17.89 -3.05
CA THR A 68 -1.81 17.29 -3.75
C THR A 68 -0.94 16.47 -2.81
N ALA A 69 -0.14 15.55 -3.36
CA ALA A 69 0.84 14.77 -2.60
C ALA A 69 1.73 15.67 -1.73
N SER A 70 2.33 16.73 -2.31
CA SER A 70 3.17 17.67 -1.57
C SER A 70 2.46 18.36 -0.41
N LYS A 71 1.15 18.68 -0.54
CA LYS A 71 0.38 19.28 0.56
C LYS A 71 0.11 18.27 1.67
N LEU A 72 -0.20 17.03 1.31
CA LEU A 72 -0.45 15.94 2.27
C LEU A 72 0.83 15.53 2.98
N GLU A 73 1.97 15.49 2.28
CA GLU A 73 3.29 15.24 2.88
C GLU A 73 3.61 16.19 4.03
N GLY A 74 3.24 17.47 3.93
CA GLY A 74 3.42 18.43 5.02
C GLY A 74 2.52 18.19 6.25
N SER A 75 1.51 17.32 6.13
CA SER A 75 0.57 16.95 7.20
C SER A 75 0.76 15.53 7.72
N ILE A 76 1.65 14.77 7.10
CA ILE A 76 1.97 13.40 7.48
C ILE A 76 2.68 13.39 8.83
N ASN A 77 2.27 12.49 9.71
CA ASN A 77 2.88 12.23 11.00
C ASN A 77 2.54 10.79 11.41
N PHE A 78 3.35 9.82 10.96
CA PHE A 78 3.08 8.38 11.18
C PHE A 78 3.26 8.00 12.65
N ASP A 79 2.54 6.97 13.12
CA ASP A 79 2.83 6.32 14.39
C ASP A 79 4.05 5.39 14.25
N PRO A 80 5.19 5.67 14.94
CA PRO A 80 6.38 4.83 14.89
C PRO A 80 6.18 3.39 15.38
N GLY A 81 5.10 3.12 16.12
CA GLY A 81 4.73 1.77 16.56
C GLY A 81 4.08 0.92 15.47
N GLU A 82 3.61 1.54 14.38
CA GLU A 82 2.85 0.87 13.32
C GLU A 82 3.51 1.00 11.95
N VAL A 83 4.11 2.16 11.63
CA VAL A 83 4.64 2.48 10.30
C VAL A 83 6.04 3.10 10.40
N ASP A 84 6.96 2.60 9.59
CA ASP A 84 8.35 3.06 9.50
C ASP A 84 8.64 3.92 8.25
N ALA A 85 7.87 3.74 7.18
CA ALA A 85 8.01 4.45 5.92
C ALA A 85 6.68 4.64 5.17
N CYS A 86 6.64 5.68 4.33
CA CYS A 86 5.52 5.93 3.41
C CYS A 86 6.02 6.60 2.14
N ALA A 87 5.34 6.35 1.02
CA ALA A 87 5.67 6.96 -0.25
C ALA A 87 4.43 7.17 -1.12
N TRP A 88 4.52 8.17 -2.00
CA TRP A 88 3.61 8.35 -3.12
C TRP A 88 4.23 7.72 -4.36
N LEU A 89 3.51 6.82 -5.01
CA LEU A 89 3.99 6.11 -6.20
C LEU A 89 3.24 6.57 -7.44
N ASP A 90 3.97 6.72 -8.54
CA ASP A 90 3.36 7.02 -9.83
C ASP A 90 2.70 5.77 -10.44
N ARG A 91 1.94 5.99 -11.51
CA ARG A 91 1.19 4.92 -12.18
C ARG A 91 2.10 3.87 -12.83
N ASN A 92 3.33 4.21 -13.22
CA ASN A 92 4.25 3.28 -13.85
C ASN A 92 4.79 2.28 -12.82
N LEU A 93 5.26 2.77 -11.67
CA LEU A 93 5.67 1.93 -10.55
C LEU A 93 4.52 1.06 -10.06
N VAL A 94 3.33 1.63 -9.86
CA VAL A 94 2.12 0.87 -9.47
C VAL A 94 1.80 -0.23 -10.48
N THR A 95 1.89 0.05 -11.77
CA THR A 95 1.66 -0.94 -12.84
C THR A 95 2.67 -2.10 -12.75
N SER A 96 3.94 -1.80 -12.52
CA SER A 96 4.97 -2.82 -12.39
C SER A 96 4.79 -3.67 -11.13
N ILE A 97 4.47 -3.06 -9.99
CA ILE A 97 4.16 -3.76 -8.73
C ILE A 97 2.97 -4.70 -8.90
N ALA A 98 1.90 -4.21 -9.54
CA ALA A 98 0.68 -4.97 -9.77
C ALA A 98 0.89 -6.18 -10.68
N LYS A 99 1.92 -6.15 -11.56
CA LYS A 99 2.27 -7.28 -12.43
C LYS A 99 3.11 -8.35 -11.73
N CYS A 100 3.74 -8.05 -10.60
CA CYS A 100 4.58 -9.00 -9.85
C CYS A 100 3.73 -10.07 -9.15
N ASP A 101 3.31 -11.09 -9.87
CA ASP A 101 2.47 -12.16 -9.32
C ASP A 101 3.27 -13.13 -8.45
N ASP A 102 2.81 -13.38 -7.22
CA ASP A 102 3.41 -14.36 -6.31
C ASP A 102 3.18 -15.82 -6.78
N GLU A 103 2.20 -16.05 -7.65
CA GLU A 103 1.84 -17.36 -8.22
C GLU A 103 2.45 -17.60 -9.62
N ASN A 104 2.91 -16.55 -10.31
CA ASN A 104 3.35 -16.62 -11.71
C ASN A 104 4.77 -16.06 -11.89
N VAL A 105 5.73 -16.86 -11.39
CA VAL A 105 7.18 -16.55 -11.32
C VAL A 105 7.82 -16.33 -12.70
N ASP A 106 7.17 -16.78 -13.77
CA ASP A 106 7.72 -16.74 -15.15
C ASP A 106 7.36 -15.45 -15.92
N SER A 107 6.67 -14.51 -15.28
CA SER A 107 6.43 -13.19 -15.86
C SER A 107 7.67 -12.31 -15.68
N SER A 108 8.58 -12.36 -16.65
CA SER A 108 9.72 -11.43 -16.70
C SER A 108 9.22 -10.01 -16.90
N ILE A 109 9.06 -9.28 -15.79
CA ILE A 109 8.77 -7.86 -15.83
C ILE A 109 10.06 -7.15 -16.21
N SER A 110 10.06 -6.48 -17.37
CA SER A 110 11.15 -5.59 -17.71
C SER A 110 11.14 -4.39 -16.75
N LEU A 111 12.14 -4.33 -15.87
CA LEU A 111 12.37 -3.23 -14.93
C LEU A 111 13.27 -2.13 -15.54
N GLU A 112 13.71 -2.28 -16.80
CA GLU A 112 14.71 -1.41 -17.45
C GLU A 112 14.27 0.06 -17.57
N HIS A 113 12.97 0.34 -17.48
CA HIS A 113 12.40 1.69 -17.58
C HIS A 113 12.02 2.30 -16.23
N LEU A 114 12.22 1.57 -15.12
CA LEU A 114 11.87 2.02 -13.78
C LEU A 114 13.08 2.65 -13.10
N PRO A 115 12.87 3.65 -12.23
CA PRO A 115 13.96 4.23 -11.46
C PRO A 115 14.52 3.21 -10.47
N ASP A 116 15.82 3.30 -10.18
CA ASP A 116 16.48 2.44 -9.19
C ASP A 116 16.01 2.74 -7.76
N CYS A 117 15.61 3.98 -7.51
CA CYS A 117 15.12 4.46 -6.22
C CYS A 117 13.83 5.28 -6.37
N PHE A 118 13.11 5.41 -5.26
CA PHE A 118 11.96 6.30 -5.14
C PHE A 118 12.02 7.08 -3.83
N ARG A 119 11.44 8.28 -3.85
CA ARG A 119 11.36 9.14 -2.67
C ARG A 119 10.31 8.64 -1.69
N ALA A 120 10.71 8.53 -0.43
CA ALA A 120 9.84 8.18 0.69
C ALA A 120 10.01 9.18 1.84
N ILE A 121 9.07 9.15 2.78
CA ILE A 121 9.22 9.71 4.12
C ILE A 121 9.47 8.52 5.05
N VAL A 122 10.57 8.55 5.80
CA VAL A 122 11.02 7.45 6.66
C VAL A 122 11.33 7.98 8.06
N LEU A 123 11.36 7.10 9.05
CA LEU A 123 11.91 7.39 10.37
C LEU A 123 13.43 7.22 10.37
N ASN A 124 14.16 8.24 10.81
CA ASN A 124 15.60 8.15 11.00
C ASN A 124 15.95 7.44 12.33
N ALA A 125 17.25 7.28 12.62
CA ALA A 125 17.72 6.62 13.84
C ALA A 125 17.26 7.29 15.16
N ASP A 126 16.90 8.57 15.12
CA ASP A 126 16.36 9.32 16.26
C ASP A 126 14.82 9.26 16.34
N GLY A 127 14.17 8.46 15.48
CA GLY A 127 12.71 8.36 15.40
C GLY A 127 12.04 9.59 14.78
N LYS A 128 12.78 10.44 14.07
CA LYS A 128 12.24 11.62 13.38
C LYS A 128 11.97 11.33 11.93
N GLN A 129 10.85 11.86 11.42
CA GLN A 129 10.51 11.78 10.00
C GLN A 129 11.46 12.61 9.15
N CYS A 130 12.00 12.02 8.09
CA CYS A 130 12.80 12.70 7.07
C CYS A 130 12.56 12.10 5.69
N HIS A 131 12.95 12.82 4.64
CA HIS A 131 12.94 12.25 3.29
C HIS A 131 14.16 11.36 3.06
N ALA A 132 13.95 10.25 2.35
CA ALA A 132 15.01 9.35 1.90
C ALA A 132 14.67 8.78 0.51
N GLU A 133 15.72 8.32 -0.19
CA GLU A 133 15.58 7.53 -1.41
C GLU A 133 15.68 6.04 -1.03
N LEU A 134 14.63 5.28 -1.32
CA LEU A 134 14.56 3.84 -1.08
C LEU A 134 14.71 3.06 -2.39
N PRO A 135 15.38 1.90 -2.40
CA PRO A 135 15.52 1.10 -3.61
C PRO A 135 14.15 0.59 -4.08
N THR A 136 13.89 0.55 -5.39
CA THR A 136 12.62 0.01 -5.92
C THR A 136 12.55 -1.51 -5.88
N ALA A 137 13.69 -2.20 -5.80
CA ALA A 137 13.76 -3.67 -5.84
C ALA A 137 12.82 -4.40 -4.84
N PRO A 138 12.66 -3.99 -3.57
CA PRO A 138 11.70 -4.60 -2.64
C PRO A 138 10.25 -4.54 -3.12
N LEU A 139 9.86 -3.49 -3.86
CA LEU A 139 8.49 -3.33 -4.35
C LEU A 139 8.06 -4.46 -5.31
N PHE A 140 9.02 -5.08 -5.98
CA PHE A 140 8.79 -6.13 -6.99
C PHE A 140 9.00 -7.55 -6.46
N ARG A 141 9.45 -7.72 -5.21
CA ARG A 141 9.68 -9.04 -4.63
C ARG A 141 8.39 -9.84 -4.52
N VAL A 142 8.50 -11.15 -4.67
CA VAL A 142 7.41 -12.11 -4.48
C VAL A 142 7.61 -12.89 -3.18
N HIS A 143 6.52 -13.37 -2.59
CA HIS A 143 6.62 -14.17 -1.37
C HIS A 143 7.30 -15.52 -1.64
N THR A 144 8.33 -15.85 -0.84
CA THR A 144 8.93 -17.18 -0.83
C THR A 144 8.99 -17.72 0.59
N ASP A 145 8.78 -19.03 0.74
CA ASP A 145 8.73 -19.69 2.04
C ASP A 145 10.06 -19.58 2.83
N LYS A 146 11.18 -19.35 2.12
CA LYS A 146 12.52 -19.19 2.72
C LYS A 146 12.84 -17.76 3.14
N GLU A 147 12.09 -16.77 2.65
CA GLU A 147 12.38 -15.34 2.85
C GLU A 147 11.12 -14.58 3.28
N ALA A 148 10.33 -15.20 4.16
CA ALA A 148 9.02 -14.68 4.58
C ALA A 148 9.08 -13.25 5.16
N ASP A 149 10.19 -12.91 5.83
CA ASP A 149 10.37 -11.63 6.54
C ASP A 149 11.12 -10.57 5.72
N LYS A 150 11.44 -10.84 4.44
CA LYS A 150 12.03 -9.79 3.60
C LYS A 150 10.96 -8.77 3.21
N GLU A 151 11.33 -7.50 3.32
CA GLU A 151 10.52 -6.37 2.87
C GLU A 151 10.02 -6.58 1.43
N ARG A 152 8.71 -6.43 1.25
CA ARG A 152 8.00 -6.59 -0.03
C ARG A 152 6.63 -5.93 0.04
N VAL A 153 6.03 -5.70 -1.12
CA VAL A 153 4.59 -5.40 -1.19
C VAL A 153 3.79 -6.69 -0.96
N SER A 154 2.77 -6.63 -0.11
CA SER A 154 1.93 -7.78 0.20
C SER A 154 1.11 -8.24 -1.02
N THR A 155 0.80 -9.53 -1.09
CA THR A 155 0.01 -10.13 -2.19
C THR A 155 -1.36 -9.47 -2.33
N GLY A 156 -2.04 -9.22 -1.20
CA GLY A 156 -3.33 -8.53 -1.17
C GLY A 156 -3.22 -7.08 -1.67
N THR A 157 -2.14 -6.37 -1.33
CA THR A 157 -1.89 -5.02 -1.85
C THR A 157 -1.67 -5.04 -3.36
N LYS A 158 -0.89 -5.99 -3.89
CA LYS A 158 -0.71 -6.14 -5.36
C LYS A 158 -2.04 -6.37 -6.07
N PHE A 159 -2.90 -7.23 -5.52
CA PHE A 159 -4.27 -7.44 -6.03
C PHE A 159 -5.10 -6.16 -6.00
N ALA A 160 -5.07 -5.40 -4.90
CA ALA A 160 -5.79 -4.12 -4.80
C ALA A 160 -5.29 -3.10 -5.83
N LEU A 161 -3.98 -3.05 -6.10
CA LEU A 161 -3.40 -2.19 -7.13
C LEU A 161 -3.84 -2.61 -8.55
N GLN A 162 -3.98 -3.90 -8.84
CA GLN A 162 -4.58 -4.37 -10.10
C GLN A 162 -6.03 -3.86 -10.25
N GLN A 163 -6.84 -3.95 -9.20
CA GLN A 163 -8.22 -3.43 -9.24
C GLN A 163 -8.25 -1.90 -9.40
N PHE A 164 -7.33 -1.19 -8.74
CA PHE A 164 -7.16 0.25 -8.92
C PHE A 164 -6.84 0.61 -10.38
N LEU A 165 -5.94 -0.13 -11.04
CA LEU A 165 -5.56 0.13 -12.43
C LEU A 165 -6.70 -0.13 -13.44
N ASN A 166 -7.67 -0.98 -13.08
CA ASN A 166 -8.87 -1.26 -13.86
C ASN A 166 -9.99 -0.23 -13.66
N LEU A 167 -9.82 0.74 -12.75
CA LEU A 167 -10.77 1.84 -12.64
C LEU A 167 -10.74 2.71 -13.91
N PRO A 168 -11.92 3.20 -14.34
CA PRO A 168 -12.04 4.07 -15.50
C PRO A 168 -11.39 5.44 -15.28
#